data_AF-A0A4Y7PIZ7-F1
#
_entry.id   AF-A0A4Y7PIZ7-F1
#
_cell.length_a   1.000
_cell.length_b   1.000
_cell.length_c   1.000
_cell.angle_alpha   90.00
_cell.angle_beta   90.00
_cell.angle_gamma   90.00
#
_symmetry.space_group_name_H-M   'P 1'
#
loop_
_entity.id
_entity.type
_entity.pdbx_description
1 polymer ?
#
loop_
_entity_poly.entity_id
_entity_poly.type
_entity_poly.pdbx_seq_one_letter_code
_entity_poly.pdbx_strand_id
1 'polypeptide(L)'
;MTTRPPPIEPVAPYTGKIRYPLDGLLDLARSIIHDLERHHRSLLEAAREADNEDGEAEEIDNLTDIDQSMFALDRLRWKARVEADSPGYEWSASDVEGFNDPSAGEEGLLTLGHTPKAAWVIGRAIERRKEKRGAPPLTDASWNKEDALLDFLLFLAKYNHVGLFSSATSSET
;
A
#
# COMPACT_ATOMS: atom_id res chain seq x y z
N MET A 1 48.96 28.07 -5.41
CA MET A 1 47.79 28.69 -4.79
C MET A 1 46.67 27.66 -4.80
N THR A 2 46.39 27.04 -3.65
CA THR A 2 45.43 25.94 -3.53
C THR A 2 44.09 26.52 -3.10
N THR A 3 43.16 26.70 -4.04
CA THR A 3 41.81 27.19 -3.74
C THR A 3 41.03 26.03 -3.13
N ARG A 4 40.93 26.03 -1.80
CA ARG A 4 40.05 25.11 -1.07
C ARG A 4 38.61 25.41 -1.51
N PRO A 5 37.84 24.43 -2.00
CA PRO A 5 36.44 24.67 -2.36
C PRO A 5 35.68 25.12 -1.09
N PRO A 6 34.71 26.03 -1.22
CA PRO A 6 33.93 26.51 -0.09
C PRO A 6 33.20 25.33 0.57
N PRO A 7 33.05 25.34 1.91
CA PRO A 7 32.30 24.32 2.61
C PRO A 7 30.86 24.29 2.07
N ILE A 8 30.40 23.10 1.72
CA ILE A 8 29.01 22.86 1.32
C ILE A 8 28.17 23.13 2.56
N GLU A 9 27.44 24.24 2.58
CA GLU A 9 26.45 24.47 3.62
C GLU A 9 25.34 23.41 3.50
N PRO A 10 25.00 22.69 4.58
CA PRO A 10 23.93 21.72 4.54
C PRO A 10 22.60 22.43 4.22
N VAL A 11 22.00 22.08 3.08
CA VAL A 11 20.85 22.78 2.46
C VAL A 11 19.53 22.60 3.22
N ALA A 12 19.51 21.89 4.35
CA ALA A 12 18.36 21.89 5.26
C ALA A 12 18.82 21.58 6.70
N PRO A 13 18.21 22.18 7.73
CA PRO A 13 18.42 21.73 9.09
C PRO A 13 18.02 20.25 9.19
N TYR A 14 18.87 19.43 9.81
CA TYR A 14 18.57 18.04 10.16
C TYR A 14 17.45 18.01 11.20
N THR A 15 16.20 18.25 10.79
CA THR A 15 15.03 18.23 11.67
C THR A 15 14.54 16.81 11.98
N GLY A 16 15.13 15.79 11.35
CA GLY A 16 14.64 14.41 11.39
C GLY A 16 13.31 14.21 10.68
N LYS A 17 12.75 15.24 10.03
CA LYS A 17 11.46 15.19 9.34
C LYS A 17 11.68 15.07 7.83
N ILE A 18 11.02 14.10 7.21
CA ILE A 18 10.93 13.98 5.76
C ILE A 18 9.55 14.43 5.28
N ARG A 19 9.48 15.06 4.11
CA ARG A 19 8.23 15.30 3.39
C ARG A 19 8.13 14.30 2.26
N TYR A 20 6.98 13.67 2.11
CA TYR A 20 6.72 12.71 1.06
C TYR A 20 5.30 12.96 0.49
N PRO A 21 5.04 12.57 -0.77
CA PRO A 21 3.75 12.83 -1.42
C PRO A 21 2.70 11.82 -0.94
N LEU A 22 2.16 12.02 0.28
CA LEU A 22 1.23 11.11 0.93
C LEU A 22 0.04 10.74 0.04
N ASP A 23 -0.67 11.72 -0.52
CA ASP A 23 -1.85 11.47 -1.37
C ASP A 23 -1.50 10.60 -2.57
N GLY A 24 -0.42 10.95 -3.29
CA GLY A 24 0.03 10.18 -4.45
C GLY A 24 0.51 8.77 -4.10
N LEU A 25 1.08 8.59 -2.91
CA LEU A 25 1.53 7.30 -2.41
C LEU A 25 0.35 6.40 -2.00
N LEU A 26 -0.64 6.97 -1.31
CA LEU A 26 -1.88 6.29 -0.96
C LEU A 26 -2.69 5.93 -2.20
N ASP A 27 -2.90 6.87 -3.12
CA ASP A 27 -3.65 6.63 -4.35
C ASP A 27 -3.00 5.51 -5.18
N LEU A 28 -1.67 5.51 -5.27
CA LEU A 28 -0.93 4.44 -5.95
C LEU A 28 -1.13 3.11 -5.23
N ALA A 29 -0.93 3.05 -3.91
CA ALA A 29 -1.08 1.83 -3.13
C ALA A 29 -2.49 1.24 -3.25
N ARG A 30 -3.52 2.07 -3.08
CA ARG A 30 -4.93 1.72 -3.24
C ARG A 30 -5.22 1.17 -4.63
N SER A 31 -4.72 1.85 -5.66
CA SER A 31 -4.91 1.43 -7.05
C SER A 31 -4.29 0.07 -7.34
N ILE A 32 -3.04 -0.18 -6.92
CA ILE A 32 -2.36 -1.44 -7.23
C ILE A 32 -2.92 -2.63 -6.42
N ILE A 33 -3.32 -2.40 -5.16
CA ILE A 33 -3.95 -3.43 -4.33
C ILE A 33 -5.31 -3.80 -4.88
N HIS A 34 -6.12 -2.82 -5.29
CA HIS A 34 -7.41 -3.10 -5.92
C HIS A 34 -7.26 -3.84 -7.25
N ASP A 35 -6.23 -3.52 -8.03
CA ASP A 35 -5.91 -4.24 -9.27
C ASP A 35 -5.49 -5.68 -9.04
N LEU A 36 -4.83 -5.96 -7.92
CA LEU A 36 -4.45 -7.30 -7.48
C LEU A 36 -5.66 -8.06 -6.95
N GLU A 37 -6.50 -7.43 -6.13
CA GLU A 37 -7.73 -8.02 -5.61
C GLU A 37 -8.67 -8.49 -6.73
N ARG A 38 -8.95 -7.62 -7.71
CA ARG A 38 -9.77 -7.98 -8.88
C ARG A 38 -9.20 -9.15 -9.67
N HIS A 39 -7.88 -9.30 -9.68
CA HIS A 39 -7.24 -10.43 -10.35
C HIS A 39 -7.53 -11.75 -9.65
N HIS A 40 -7.28 -11.80 -8.34
CA HIS A 40 -7.48 -13.00 -7.55
C HIS A 40 -8.97 -13.39 -7.46
N ARG A 41 -9.89 -12.41 -7.46
CA ARG A 41 -11.33 -12.71 -7.62
C ARG A 41 -11.66 -13.38 -8.95
N SER A 42 -11.09 -12.89 -10.05
CA SER A 42 -11.29 -13.52 -11.36
C SER A 42 -10.69 -14.92 -11.43
N LEU A 43 -9.56 -15.17 -10.75
CA LEU A 43 -8.98 -16.51 -10.64
C LEU A 43 -9.84 -17.44 -9.78
N LEU A 44 -10.38 -16.94 -8.67
CA LEU A 44 -11.32 -17.67 -7.81
C LEU A 44 -12.58 -18.08 -8.59
N GLU A 45 -13.17 -17.17 -9.35
CA GLU A 45 -14.32 -17.46 -10.22
C GLU A 45 -13.98 -18.55 -11.24
N ALA A 46 -12.82 -18.42 -11.92
CA ALA A 46 -12.38 -19.43 -12.88
C ALA A 46 -12.10 -20.80 -12.24
N ALA A 47 -11.55 -20.84 -11.03
CA ALA A 47 -11.31 -22.08 -10.28
C ALA A 47 -12.63 -22.77 -9.91
N ARG A 48 -13.63 -22.00 -9.46
CA ARG A 48 -14.98 -22.50 -9.18
C ARG A 48 -15.68 -23.04 -10.42
N GLU A 49 -15.58 -22.33 -11.54
CA GLU A 49 -16.15 -22.79 -12.82
C GLU A 49 -15.49 -24.08 -13.32
N ALA A 50 -14.21 -24.29 -13.00
CA ALA A 50 -13.44 -25.47 -13.35
C ALA A 50 -13.53 -26.61 -12.33
N ASP A 51 -14.29 -26.46 -11.23
CA ASP A 51 -14.36 -27.41 -10.10
C ASP A 51 -12.96 -27.77 -9.55
N ASN A 52 -12.07 -26.77 -9.50
CA ASN A 52 -10.69 -26.91 -9.03
C ASN A 52 -10.58 -26.46 -7.56
N GLU A 53 -10.84 -27.38 -6.63
CA GLU A 53 -10.82 -27.12 -5.18
C GLU A 53 -9.48 -26.54 -4.68
N ASP A 54 -8.35 -27.07 -5.17
CA ASP A 54 -7.02 -26.58 -4.78
C ASP A 54 -6.81 -25.12 -5.21
N GLY A 55 -7.26 -24.78 -6.42
CA GLY A 55 -7.20 -23.41 -6.93
C GLY A 55 -8.13 -22.46 -6.17
N GLU A 56 -9.34 -22.92 -5.80
CA GLU A 56 -10.24 -22.12 -4.97
C GLU A 56 -9.62 -21.82 -3.60
N ALA A 57 -9.03 -22.83 -2.94
CA ALA A 57 -8.39 -22.65 -1.64
C ALA A 57 -7.21 -21.67 -1.71
N GLU A 58 -6.34 -21.79 -2.72
CA GLU A 58 -5.21 -20.87 -2.94
C GLU A 58 -5.69 -19.41 -3.11
N GLU A 59 -6.74 -19.20 -3.91
CA GLU A 59 -7.24 -17.86 -4.19
C GLU A 59 -7.96 -17.23 -2.99
N ILE A 60 -8.64 -18.04 -2.16
CA ILE A 60 -9.23 -17.58 -0.88
C ILE A 60 -8.13 -17.12 0.10
N ASP A 61 -7.05 -17.88 0.21
CA ASP A 61 -5.91 -17.53 1.06
C ASP A 61 -5.27 -16.21 0.59
N ASN A 62 -5.02 -16.08 -0.71
CA ASN A 62 -4.47 -14.86 -1.31
C ASN A 62 -5.38 -13.65 -1.09
N LEU A 63 -6.70 -13.80 -1.27
CA LEU A 63 -7.67 -12.73 -1.02
C LEU A 63 -7.72 -12.33 0.46
N THR A 64 -7.53 -13.27 1.39
CA THR A 64 -7.46 -12.98 2.82
C THR A 64 -6.25 -12.12 3.16
N ASP A 65 -5.09 -12.38 2.57
CA ASP A 65 -3.87 -11.58 2.77
C ASP A 65 -4.02 -10.16 2.18
N ILE A 66 -4.60 -10.08 0.97
CA ILE A 66 -4.91 -8.81 0.31
C ILE A 66 -5.87 -7.98 1.18
N ASP A 67 -6.82 -8.64 1.83
CA ASP A 67 -7.83 -7.99 2.62
C ASP A 67 -7.26 -7.18 3.79
N GLN A 68 -6.29 -7.75 4.50
CA GLN A 68 -5.64 -7.09 5.61
C GLN A 68 -4.86 -5.85 5.16
N SER A 69 -4.22 -5.92 3.98
CA SER A 69 -3.55 -4.77 3.37
C SER A 69 -4.53 -3.69 2.92
N MET A 70 -5.71 -4.08 2.43
CA MET A 70 -6.78 -3.15 2.07
C MET A 70 -7.38 -2.49 3.31
N PHE A 71 -7.59 -3.23 4.40
CA PHE A 71 -8.04 -2.66 5.67
C PHE A 71 -7.06 -1.62 6.21
N ALA A 72 -5.74 -1.84 6.06
CA ALA A 72 -4.74 -0.86 6.48
C ALA A 72 -4.77 0.43 5.64
N LEU A 73 -4.96 0.34 4.33
CA LEU A 73 -4.71 1.45 3.39
C LEU A 73 -5.98 2.11 2.82
N ASP A 74 -7.10 1.39 2.78
CA ASP A 74 -8.37 1.78 2.19
C ASP A 74 -9.57 1.15 2.92
N ARG A 75 -9.76 1.58 4.18
CA ARG A 75 -10.85 1.08 5.04
C ARG A 75 -12.24 1.23 4.41
N LEU A 76 -12.48 2.30 3.65
CA LEU A 76 -13.77 2.53 3.00
C LEU A 76 -14.03 1.52 1.87
N ARG A 77 -13.02 1.24 1.05
CA ARG A 77 -13.14 0.20 0.01
C ARG A 77 -13.25 -1.19 0.63
N TRP A 78 -12.47 -1.47 1.66
CA TRP A 78 -12.55 -2.70 2.44
C TRP A 78 -13.97 -2.93 2.98
N LYS A 79 -14.56 -1.90 3.61
CA LYS A 79 -15.94 -1.88 4.10
C LYS A 79 -16.94 -2.18 2.99
N ALA A 80 -16.87 -1.44 1.88
CA ALA A 80 -17.78 -1.62 0.75
C ALA A 80 -17.71 -3.05 0.19
N ARG A 81 -16.54 -3.68 0.22
CA ARG A 81 -16.35 -5.06 -0.17
C ARG A 81 -16.96 -6.05 0.84
N VAL A 82 -16.77 -5.86 2.15
CA VAL A 82 -17.46 -6.69 3.17
C VAL A 82 -18.97 -6.63 2.99
N GLU A 83 -19.51 -5.44 2.75
CA GLU A 83 -20.95 -5.25 2.55
C GLU A 83 -21.46 -5.93 1.28
N ALA A 84 -20.63 -6.04 0.24
CA ALA A 84 -20.95 -6.76 -0.99
C ALA A 84 -20.90 -8.28 -0.79
N ASP A 85 -19.87 -8.79 -0.10
CA ASP A 85 -19.71 -10.23 0.16
C ASP A 85 -20.68 -10.73 1.24
N SER A 86 -21.13 -9.87 2.15
CA SER A 86 -22.05 -10.18 3.25
C SER A 86 -23.13 -9.11 3.39
N PRO A 87 -24.19 -9.16 2.55
CA PRO A 87 -25.30 -8.21 2.64
C PRO A 87 -25.96 -8.24 4.02
N GLY A 88 -26.04 -7.08 4.67
CA GLY A 88 -26.60 -6.95 6.03
C GLY A 88 -25.58 -7.10 7.15
N TYR A 89 -24.27 -7.07 6.85
CA TYR A 89 -23.24 -7.00 7.88
C TYR A 89 -23.46 -5.79 8.81
N GLU A 90 -23.51 -6.02 10.11
CA GLU A 90 -23.67 -4.98 11.12
C GLU A 90 -22.29 -4.52 11.62
N TRP A 91 -21.98 -3.25 11.37
CA TRP A 91 -20.74 -2.63 11.85
C TRP A 91 -20.86 -2.21 13.32
N SER A 92 -19.79 -2.41 14.08
CA SER A 92 -19.73 -1.82 15.43
C SER A 92 -19.57 -0.30 15.35
N ALA A 93 -19.95 0.40 16.42
CA ALA A 93 -19.77 1.86 16.48
C ALA A 93 -18.30 2.28 16.32
N SER A 94 -17.36 1.50 16.87
CA SER A 94 -15.92 1.72 16.71
C SER A 94 -15.45 1.55 15.27
N ASP A 95 -16.01 0.60 14.51
CA ASP A 95 -15.66 0.42 13.10
C ASP A 95 -16.11 1.62 12.28
N VAL A 96 -17.34 2.10 12.52
CA VAL A 96 -17.90 3.27 11.82
C VAL A 96 -17.08 4.53 12.07
N GLU A 97 -16.60 4.74 13.30
CA GLU A 97 -15.68 5.84 13.61
C GLU A 97 -14.35 5.68 12.85
N GLY A 98 -13.75 4.49 12.91
CA GLY A 98 -12.47 4.19 12.26
C GLY A 98 -12.50 4.26 10.73
N PHE A 99 -13.67 4.16 10.08
CA PHE A 99 -13.83 4.33 8.63
C PHE A 99 -13.75 5.78 8.17
N ASN A 100 -14.07 6.73 9.06
CA ASN A 100 -14.13 8.15 8.73
C ASN A 100 -12.90 8.93 9.20
N ASP A 101 -11.94 8.27 9.85
CA ASP A 101 -10.70 8.89 10.29
C ASP A 101 -9.80 9.23 9.10
N PRO A 102 -9.52 10.52 8.82
CA PRO A 102 -8.66 10.93 7.72
C PRO A 102 -7.19 10.50 7.89
N SER A 103 -6.77 10.19 9.12
CA SER A 103 -5.38 9.79 9.44
C SER A 103 -5.14 8.30 9.21
N ALA A 104 -6.20 7.49 9.19
CA ALA A 104 -6.11 6.03 9.15
C ALA A 104 -5.30 5.52 7.95
N GLY A 105 -5.40 6.19 6.79
CA GLY A 105 -4.61 5.83 5.61
C GLY A 105 -3.11 6.07 5.80
N GLU A 106 -2.73 7.22 6.35
CA GLU A 106 -1.32 7.52 6.64
C GLU A 106 -0.78 6.58 7.72
N GLU A 107 -1.52 6.39 8.82
CA GLU A 107 -1.10 5.48 9.88
C GLU A 107 -0.94 4.05 9.38
N GLY A 108 -1.90 3.54 8.62
CA GLY A 108 -1.83 2.21 8.02
C GLY A 108 -0.68 2.06 7.03
N LEU A 109 -0.32 3.13 6.33
CA LEU A 109 0.85 3.16 5.44
C LEU A 109 2.18 3.13 6.21
N LEU A 110 2.31 3.92 7.27
CA LEU A 110 3.52 3.97 8.10
C LEU A 110 3.70 2.71 8.96
N THR A 111 2.61 2.02 9.27
CA THR A 111 2.59 0.76 10.02
C THR A 111 2.42 -0.47 9.13
N LEU A 112 2.46 -0.32 7.80
CA LEU A 112 2.13 -1.37 6.84
C LEU A 112 2.92 -2.67 7.05
N GLY A 113 4.18 -2.59 7.48
CA GLY A 113 4.98 -3.78 7.77
C GLY A 113 4.48 -4.62 8.96
N HIS A 114 3.56 -4.13 9.79
CA HIS A 114 2.84 -4.93 10.80
C HIS A 114 1.71 -5.76 10.19
N THR A 115 1.21 -5.38 9.02
CA THR A 115 0.17 -6.12 8.33
C THR A 115 0.74 -7.45 7.83
N PRO A 116 0.15 -8.60 8.21
CA PRO A 116 0.63 -9.91 7.78
C PRO A 116 0.77 -9.99 6.27
N LYS A 117 1.92 -10.53 5.82
CA LYS A 117 2.29 -10.70 4.41
C LYS A 117 2.19 -9.42 3.55
N ALA A 118 2.19 -8.22 4.14
CA ALA A 118 2.15 -6.96 3.36
C ALA A 118 3.27 -6.86 2.33
N ALA A 119 4.49 -7.30 2.66
CA ALA A 119 5.60 -7.32 1.70
C ALA A 119 5.32 -8.21 0.48
N TRP A 120 4.61 -9.34 0.67
CA TRP A 120 4.18 -10.20 -0.42
C TRP A 120 3.06 -9.53 -1.22
N VAL A 121 2.01 -9.02 -0.58
CA VAL A 121 0.88 -8.35 -1.25
C VAL A 121 1.36 -7.17 -2.09
N ILE A 122 2.15 -6.28 -1.50
CA ILE A 122 2.70 -5.10 -2.18
C ILE A 122 3.65 -5.54 -3.30
N GLY A 123 4.50 -6.55 -3.08
CA GLY A 123 5.38 -7.11 -4.11
C GLY A 123 4.60 -7.59 -5.34
N ARG A 124 3.56 -8.41 -5.12
CA ARG A 124 2.70 -8.94 -6.20
C ARG A 124 1.90 -7.83 -6.89
N ALA A 125 1.42 -6.85 -6.15
CA ALA A 125 0.70 -5.70 -6.70
C ALA A 125 1.63 -4.85 -7.60
N ILE A 126 2.89 -4.63 -7.18
CA ILE A 126 3.90 -3.93 -7.96
C ILE A 126 4.26 -4.70 -9.23
N GLU A 127 4.50 -6.01 -9.13
CA GLU A 127 4.77 -6.88 -10.28
C GLU A 127 3.67 -6.74 -11.32
N ARG A 128 2.41 -6.90 -10.90
CA ARG A 128 1.23 -6.77 -11.76
C ARG A 128 1.09 -5.37 -12.36
N ARG A 129 1.36 -4.32 -11.58
CA ARG A 129 1.32 -2.93 -12.07
C ARG A 129 2.35 -2.73 -13.19
N LYS A 130 3.57 -3.24 -13.01
CA LYS A 130 4.65 -3.15 -14.00
C LYS A 130 4.31 -3.97 -15.26
N GLU A 131 3.74 -5.16 -15.11
CA GLU A 131 3.27 -5.98 -16.24
C GLU A 131 2.21 -5.26 -17.08
N LYS A 132 1.19 -4.66 -16.44
CA LYS A 132 0.13 -3.93 -17.15
C LYS A 132 0.62 -2.64 -17.79
N ARG A 133 1.52 -1.92 -17.13
CA ARG A 133 2.05 -0.63 -17.62
C ARG A 133 3.04 -0.84 -18.80
N GLY A 134 3.71 -1.99 -18.86
CA GLY A 134 4.69 -2.32 -19.89
C GLY A 134 6.09 -1.78 -19.59
N ALA A 135 6.93 -1.66 -20.61
CA ALA A 135 8.31 -1.17 -20.46
C ALA A 135 8.39 0.37 -20.49
N PRO A 136 9.31 0.98 -19.71
CA PRO A 136 9.47 2.43 -19.67
C PRO A 136 9.87 3.00 -21.03
N PRO A 137 9.18 4.03 -21.53
CA PRO A 137 9.69 4.84 -22.62
C PRO A 137 11.01 5.49 -22.18
N LEU A 138 12.03 5.47 -23.05
CA LEU A 138 13.37 6.01 -22.76
C LEU A 138 13.39 7.50 -22.36
N THR A 139 12.30 8.23 -22.60
CA THR A 139 12.22 9.69 -22.47
C THR A 139 11.27 10.18 -21.39
N ASP A 140 10.56 9.29 -20.68
CA ASP A 140 9.48 9.70 -19.77
C ASP A 140 9.92 9.73 -18.30
N ALA A 141 10.16 10.93 -17.78
CA ALA A 141 10.55 11.15 -16.39
C ALA A 141 9.44 10.82 -15.38
N SER A 142 8.18 10.67 -15.81
CA SER A 142 7.07 10.28 -14.92
C SER A 142 7.21 8.83 -14.42
N TRP A 143 7.85 7.96 -15.21
CA TRP A 143 8.11 6.56 -14.82
C TRP A 143 9.03 6.47 -13.60
N ASN A 144 10.07 7.31 -13.56
CA ASN A 144 11.00 7.38 -12.43
C ASN A 144 10.30 7.81 -11.14
N LYS A 145 9.26 8.66 -11.24
CA LYS A 145 8.49 9.10 -10.07
C LYS A 145 7.61 7.98 -9.54
N GLU A 146 6.87 7.30 -10.41
CA GLU A 146 6.04 6.17 -10.02
C GLU A 146 6.90 5.03 -9.44
N ASP A 147 8.02 4.68 -10.09
CA ASP A 147 8.91 3.61 -9.61
C ASP A 147 9.51 3.95 -8.22
N ALA A 148 9.88 5.21 -7.99
CA ALA A 148 10.33 5.64 -6.65
C ALA A 148 9.22 5.50 -5.58
N LEU A 149 7.96 5.75 -5.94
CA LEU A 149 6.83 5.52 -5.04
C LEU A 149 6.60 4.03 -4.80
N LEU A 150 6.65 3.19 -5.83
CA LEU A 150 6.53 1.73 -5.70
C LEU A 150 7.63 1.16 -4.81
N ASP A 151 8.87 1.61 -4.99
CA ASP A 151 10.01 1.19 -4.17
C ASP A 151 9.83 1.63 -2.71
N PHE A 152 9.29 2.84 -2.49
CA PHE A 152 9.00 3.32 -1.14
C PHE A 152 7.83 2.56 -0.48
N LEU A 153 6.78 2.20 -1.23
CA LEU A 153 5.72 1.31 -0.73
C LEU A 153 6.29 -0.04 -0.30
N LEU A 154 7.11 -0.66 -1.15
CA LEU A 154 7.74 -1.94 -0.83
C LEU A 154 8.69 -1.82 0.37
N PHE A 155 9.35 -0.67 0.53
CA PHE A 155 10.14 -0.38 1.72
C PHE A 155 9.26 -0.38 2.98
N LEU A 156 8.14 0.33 2.98
CA LEU A 156 7.24 0.43 4.14
C LEU A 156 6.57 -0.90 4.49
N ALA A 157 6.33 -1.76 3.51
CA ALA A 157 5.70 -3.07 3.69
C ALA A 157 6.59 -4.12 4.41
N LYS A 158 7.88 -3.82 4.62
CA LYS A 158 8.80 -4.74 5.31
C LYS A 158 8.70 -4.60 6.82
N TYR A 159 8.50 -5.73 7.50
CA TYR A 159 8.41 -5.79 8.96
C TYR A 159 9.59 -5.10 9.68
N ASN A 160 10.81 -5.28 9.19
CA ASN A 160 12.02 -4.69 9.80
C ASN A 160 12.10 -3.15 9.66
N HIS A 161 11.20 -2.52 8.90
CA HIS A 161 11.17 -1.08 8.68
C HIS A 161 10.05 -0.38 9.47
N VAL A 162 9.25 -1.15 10.20
CA VAL A 162 8.18 -0.57 11.01
C VAL A 162 8.76 0.26 12.15
N GLY A 163 8.14 1.41 12.42
CA GLY A 163 8.57 2.34 13.45
C GLY A 163 9.74 3.25 13.05
N LEU A 164 10.28 3.10 11.82
CA LEU A 164 11.27 4.06 11.29
C LEU A 164 10.67 5.44 11.04
N PHE A 165 9.35 5.50 10.81
CA PHE A 165 8.61 6.73 10.59
C PHE A 165 7.38 6.77 11.49
N SER A 166 7.04 7.97 11.94
CA SER A 166 5.79 8.29 12.62
C SER A 166 5.26 9.61 12.08
N SER A 167 3.94 9.82 12.18
CA SER A 167 3.38 11.10 11.78
C SER A 167 3.83 12.18 12.76
N ALA A 168 4.16 13.37 12.23
CA ALA A 168 4.65 14.49 13.03
C ALA A 168 3.59 15.02 14.00
N THR A 169 2.31 14.72 13.77
CA THR A 169 1.18 15.04 14.65
C THR A 169 1.09 14.09 15.85
N SER A 170 1.71 12.91 15.80
CA SER A 170 1.65 11.88 16.85
C SER A 170 2.65 12.11 18.01
N SER A 171 3.39 13.22 18.00
CA SER A 171 4.51 13.47 18.94
C SER A 171 4.19 14.46 20.08
N GLU A 172 2.93 14.85 20.26
CA GLU A 172 2.51 15.86 21.28
C GLU A 172 1.76 15.25 22.49
N THR A 173 1.94 13.97 22.81
CA THR A 173 1.39 13.35 24.03
C THR A 173 2.46 12.94 25.03
#